data_AF-A0A518N6Y9-F1
#
_entry.id   AF-A0A518N6Y9-F1
#
_cell.length_a   1.000
_cell.length_b   1.000
_cell.length_c   1.000
_cell.angle_alpha   90.00
_cell.angle_beta   90.00
_cell.angle_gamma   90.00
#
_symmetry.space_group_name_H-M   'P 1'
#
loop_
_entity.id
_entity.type
_entity.pdbx_description
1 polymer ?
#
loop_
_entity_poly.entity_id
_entity_poly.type
_entity_poly.pdbx_seq_one_letter_code
_entity_poly.pdbx_strand_id
1 'polypeptide(L)'
;MNMWVARATFERTDNSSPLSDLVDRLESDKSIFVSKLGMRALKDFKRLGDLSAHNRRYNARVTDIDPLRAGIRLVAEELIHLAGLDAKKATAA
;
A
#
# COMPACT_ATOMS: atom_id res chain seq x y z
N MET A 1 -2.91 8.18 -35.36
CA MET A 1 -2.33 9.11 -34.38
C MET A 1 -3.42 9.50 -33.40
N ASN A 2 -3.10 9.70 -32.12
CA ASN A 2 -3.95 10.06 -30.95
C ASN A 2 -4.25 8.86 -30.05
N MET A 3 -3.38 8.56 -29.08
CA MET A 3 -3.24 9.16 -27.74
C MET A 3 -4.07 8.43 -26.68
N TRP A 4 -3.40 7.49 -26.02
CA TRP A 4 -3.34 7.34 -24.56
C TRP A 4 -4.57 7.79 -23.76
N VAL A 5 -5.52 6.88 -23.56
CA VAL A 5 -6.35 6.87 -22.35
C VAL A 5 -6.09 5.52 -21.67
N ALA A 6 -4.98 5.42 -20.95
CA ALA A 6 -4.74 4.29 -20.05
C ALA A 6 -5.63 4.48 -18.81
N ARG A 7 -6.92 4.19 -18.98
CA ARG A 7 -7.85 4.03 -17.86
C ARG A 7 -7.46 2.71 -17.21
N ALA A 8 -6.78 2.76 -16.07
CA ALA A 8 -6.46 1.57 -15.30
C ALA A 8 -7.77 0.86 -14.93
N THR A 9 -8.12 -0.16 -15.72
CA THR A 9 -9.27 -1.03 -15.47
C THR A 9 -8.93 -1.87 -14.26
N PHE A 10 -9.57 -1.58 -13.13
CA PHE A 10 -9.56 -2.44 -11.96
C PHE A 10 -10.41 -3.68 -12.27
N GLU A 11 -9.79 -4.69 -12.89
CA GLU A 11 -10.40 -6.02 -13.00
C GLU A 11 -10.31 -6.72 -11.64
N ARG A 12 -11.47 -7.14 -11.13
CA ARG A 12 -11.55 -8.07 -9.99
C ARG A 12 -11.07 -9.43 -10.46
N THR A 13 -9.81 -9.74 -10.21
CA THR A 13 -9.36 -11.12 -10.09
C THR A 13 -9.96 -11.72 -8.82
N ASP A 14 -10.17 -13.03 -8.83
CA ASP A 14 -10.78 -13.84 -7.78
C ASP A 14 -9.99 -13.82 -6.45
N ASN A 15 -10.19 -12.74 -5.70
CA ASN A 15 -10.38 -12.64 -4.25
C ASN A 15 -9.39 -13.30 -3.27
N SER A 16 -8.11 -13.35 -3.61
CA SER A 16 -7.05 -13.33 -2.59
C SER A 16 -5.81 -12.54 -3.04
N SER A 17 -5.97 -11.41 -3.74
CA SER A 17 -4.82 -10.55 -4.06
C SER A 17 -4.17 -10.12 -2.75
N PRO A 18 -3.01 -10.69 -2.38
CA PRO A 18 -2.40 -10.39 -1.11
C PRO A 18 -1.89 -8.95 -1.14
N LEU A 19 -1.51 -8.43 0.02
CA LEU A 19 -0.72 -7.21 0.11
C LEU A 19 0.54 -7.24 -0.79
N SER A 20 0.95 -8.41 -1.32
CA SER A 20 1.97 -8.56 -2.38
C SER A 20 1.61 -7.78 -3.62
N ASP A 21 0.40 -7.94 -4.15
CA ASP A 21 0.05 -7.39 -5.45
C ASP A 21 0.05 -5.86 -5.39
N LEU A 22 -0.32 -5.31 -4.22
CA LEU A 22 -0.21 -3.88 -3.96
C LEU A 22 1.26 -3.44 -3.91
N VAL A 23 2.11 -4.14 -3.17
CA VAL A 23 3.55 -3.83 -3.08
C VAL A 23 4.21 -3.92 -4.45
N ASP A 24 3.94 -4.97 -5.22
CA ASP A 24 4.53 -5.21 -6.54
C ASP A 24 4.09 -4.14 -7.54
N ARG A 25 2.83 -3.70 -7.48
CA ARG A 25 2.33 -2.58 -8.31
C ARG A 25 2.97 -1.26 -7.91
N LEU A 26 3.10 -0.98 -6.62
CA LEU A 26 3.75 0.24 -6.14
C LEU A 26 5.26 0.27 -6.45
N GLU A 27 5.92 -0.89 -6.61
CA GLU A 27 7.31 -0.95 -7.06
C GLU A 27 7.47 -0.88 -8.59
N SER A 28 6.53 -1.47 -9.33
CA SER A 28 6.61 -1.54 -10.79
C SER A 28 6.14 -0.26 -11.47
N ASP A 29 5.15 0.42 -10.88
CA ASP A 29 4.55 1.62 -11.44
C ASP A 29 5.33 2.88 -11.03
N LYS A 30 6.12 3.40 -11.97
CA LYS A 30 6.89 4.64 -11.79
C LYS A 30 6.02 5.90 -11.73
N SER A 31 4.72 5.80 -12.00
CA SER A 31 3.80 6.94 -11.84
C SER A 31 3.38 7.17 -10.39
N ILE A 32 3.49 6.13 -9.54
CA ILE A 32 3.12 6.17 -8.12
C ILE A 32 4.39 6.20 -7.27
N PHE A 33 4.79 7.39 -6.81
CA PHE A 33 5.99 7.55 -5.98
C PHE A 33 5.67 7.47 -4.49
N VAL A 34 5.93 6.32 -3.88
CA VAL A 34 5.98 6.14 -2.43
C VAL A 34 7.42 6.33 -1.95
N SER A 35 7.63 6.93 -0.78
CA SER A 35 8.97 7.09 -0.23
C SER A 35 9.63 5.73 0.04
N LYS A 36 10.97 5.68 -0.01
CA LYS A 36 11.72 4.45 0.31
C LYS A 36 11.40 3.92 1.72
N LEU A 37 11.17 4.83 2.66
CA LEU A 37 10.78 4.50 4.03
C LEU A 37 9.37 3.89 4.07
N GLY A 38 8.43 4.49 3.35
CA GLY A 38 7.07 3.95 3.21
C GLY A 38 7.07 2.57 2.58
N MET A 39 7.79 2.40 1.47
CA MET A 39 7.89 1.10 0.78
C MET A 39 8.48 0.01 1.68
N ARG A 40 9.53 0.35 2.45
CA ARG A 40 10.11 -0.58 3.44
C ARG A 40 9.09 -0.97 4.51
N ALA A 41 8.39 0.01 5.09
CA ALA A 41 7.38 -0.25 6.11
C ALA A 41 6.25 -1.16 5.60
N LEU A 42 5.81 -0.94 4.35
CA LEU A 42 4.78 -1.75 3.71
C LEU A 42 5.23 -3.22 3.53
N LYS A 43 6.48 -3.43 3.12
CA LYS A 43 7.11 -4.76 3.00
C LYS A 43 7.26 -5.45 4.36
N ASP A 44 7.72 -4.73 5.37
CA ASP A 44 7.90 -5.26 6.73
C ASP A 44 6.56 -5.66 7.34
N PHE A 45 5.51 -4.86 7.13
CA PHE A 45 4.14 -5.18 7.57
C PHE A 45 3.57 -6.39 6.85
N LYS A 46 3.76 -6.50 5.52
CA LYS A 46 3.37 -7.70 4.77
C LYS A 46 4.05 -8.94 5.33
N ARG A 47 5.37 -8.88 5.53
CA ARG A 47 6.13 -10.01 6.08
C ARG A 47 5.60 -10.44 7.44
N LEU A 48 5.30 -9.50 8.33
CA LEU A 48 4.72 -9.80 9.65
C LEU A 48 3.35 -10.47 9.52
N GLY A 49 2.49 -9.95 8.64
CA GLY A 49 1.18 -10.52 8.33
C GLY A 49 1.26 -11.92 7.73
N ASP A 50 2.15 -12.13 6.77
CA ASP A 50 2.39 -13.44 6.14
C ASP A 50 2.82 -14.46 7.18
N LEU A 51 3.75 -14.09 8.07
CA LEU A 51 4.20 -14.95 9.16
C LEU A 51 3.05 -15.29 10.10
N SER A 52 2.23 -14.32 10.48
CA SER A 52 1.10 -14.55 11.39
C SER A 52 -0.02 -15.40 10.77
N ALA A 53 -0.28 -15.24 9.46
CA ALA A 53 -1.35 -15.94 8.77
C ALA A 53 -0.96 -17.38 8.39
N HIS A 54 0.29 -17.60 7.98
CA HIS A 54 0.73 -18.90 7.43
C HIS A 54 1.41 -19.79 8.48
N ASN A 55 1.88 -19.24 9.59
CA ASN A 55 2.52 -20.03 10.63
C ASN A 55 1.60 -20.18 11.84
N ARG A 56 0.99 -21.37 11.97
CA ARG A 56 0.11 -21.72 13.09
C ARG A 56 0.76 -21.59 14.49
N ARG A 57 2.09 -21.54 14.57
CA ARG A 57 2.84 -21.38 15.83
C ARG A 57 3.30 -19.94 16.07
N TYR A 58 3.10 -19.03 15.12
CA TYR A 58 3.48 -17.64 15.23
C TYR A 58 2.23 -16.77 15.11
N ASN A 59 1.95 -16.02 16.16
CA ASN A 59 0.88 -15.05 16.18
C ASN A 59 1.50 -13.68 16.46
N ALA A 60 1.34 -12.72 15.54
CA ALA A 60 1.85 -11.38 15.72
C ALA A 60 1.20 -10.74 16.94
N ARG A 61 2.02 -10.16 17.82
CA ARG A 61 1.54 -9.46 19.03
C ARG A 61 1.55 -7.97 18.79
N VAL A 62 0.85 -7.24 19.67
CA VAL A 62 0.82 -5.77 19.68
C VAL A 62 2.24 -5.19 19.68
N THR A 63 3.16 -5.80 20.44
CA THR A 63 4.58 -5.40 20.49
C THR A 63 5.32 -5.51 19.15
N ASP A 64 4.88 -6.41 18.27
CA ASP A 64 5.46 -6.58 16.93
C ASP A 64 4.82 -5.59 15.92
N ILE A 65 3.57 -5.21 16.15
CA ILE A 65 2.78 -4.35 15.26
C ILE A 65 3.04 -2.86 15.54
N ASP A 66 3.14 -2.46 16.81
CA ASP A 66 3.29 -1.06 17.22
C ASP A 66 4.47 -0.33 16.54
N PRO A 67 5.66 -0.93 16.40
CA PRO A 67 6.77 -0.28 15.70
C PRO A 67 6.50 0.01 14.21
N LEU A 68 5.63 -0.78 13.56
CA LEU A 68 5.30 -0.63 12.14
C LEU A 68 4.21 0.42 11.90
N ARG A 69 3.46 0.81 12.94
CA ARG A 69 2.30 1.71 12.85
C ARG A 69 2.64 3.05 12.20
N ALA A 70 3.77 3.66 12.59
CA ALA A 70 4.21 4.94 12.05
C ALA A 70 4.53 4.85 10.54
N GLY A 71 5.21 3.77 10.12
CA GLY A 71 5.54 3.54 8.72
C GLY A 71 4.31 3.29 7.86
N ILE A 72 3.34 2.52 8.35
CA ILE A 72 2.06 2.32 7.64
C ILE A 72 1.26 3.61 7.55
N ARG A 73 1.27 4.43 8.61
CA ARG A 73 0.62 5.75 8.58
C ARG A 73 1.22 6.65 7.50
N LEU A 74 2.55 6.68 7.38
CA LEU A 74 3.25 7.44 6.35
C LEU A 74 2.81 7.00 4.93
N VAL A 75 2.81 5.70 4.65
CA VAL A 75 2.37 5.17 3.35
C VAL A 75 0.94 5.57 3.03
N ALA A 76 0.03 5.45 4.00
CA ALA A 76 -1.36 5.82 3.81
C ALA A 76 -1.51 7.31 3.47
N GLU A 77 -0.77 8.18 4.14
CA GLU A 77 -0.80 9.63 3.87
C GLU A 77 -0.24 9.97 2.48
N GLU A 78 0.87 9.34 2.09
CA GLU A 78 1.45 9.50 0.75
C GLU A 78 0.46 9.07 -0.34
N LEU A 79 -0.18 7.91 -0.18
CA LEU A 79 -1.17 7.40 -1.13
C LEU A 79 -2.43 8.29 -1.20
N ILE A 80 -2.93 8.78 -0.06
CA ILE A 80 -4.07 9.70 0.00
C ILE A 80 -3.73 11.00 -0.75
N HIS A 81 -2.51 11.52 -0.57
CA HIS A 81 -2.06 12.73 -1.23
C HIS A 81 -1.93 12.55 -2.74
N LEU A 82 -1.35 11.43 -3.19
CA LEU A 82 -1.25 11.08 -4.61
C LEU A 82 -2.62 10.88 -5.26
N ALA A 83 -3.58 10.32 -4.53
CA ALA A 83 -4.95 10.14 -5.01
C ALA A 83 -5.77 11.45 -5.02
N GLY A 84 -5.25 12.54 -4.45
CA GLY A 84 -5.97 13.81 -4.33
C GLY A 84 -7.19 13.74 -3.40
N LEU A 85 -7.19 12.78 -2.46
CA LEU A 85 -8.25 12.56 -1.48
C LEU A 85 -7.99 13.32 -0.18
N ASP A 86 -7.00 14.22 -0.18
CA ASP A 86 -6.72 15.10 0.94
C ASP A 86 -7.84 16.12 1.10
N ALA A 87 -8.49 16.12 2.27
CA ALA A 87 -9.62 17.00 2.60
C ALA A 87 -9.33 18.51 2.40
N LYS A 88 -8.05 18.89 2.33
CA LYS A 88 -7.60 20.25 2.02
C LYS A 88 -7.86 20.69 0.58
N LYS A 89 -7.94 19.76 -0.39
CA LYS A 89 -8.31 20.10 -1.78
C LYS A 89 -9.80 20.28 -1.97
N ALA A 90 -10.63 19.57 -1.19
CA ALA A 90 -12.10 19.65 -1.29
C ALA A 90 -12.68 21.01 -0.89
N THR A 91 -11.92 21.84 -0.17
CA THR A 91 -12.33 23.19 0.27
C THR A 91 -11.79 24.31 -0.61
N ALA A 92 -10.98 24.00 -1.63
CA ALA A 92 -10.37 24.98 -2.53
C ALA A 92 -11.08 25.09 -3.90
N ALA A 93 -12.29 24.51 -4.03
CA ALA A 93 -13.11 24.52 -5.24
C ALA A 93 -14.41 25.31 -5.02
#